data_AF-A0AAE1RQD8-F1
#
_entry.id   AF-A0AAE1RQD8-F1
#
_cell.length_a   1.000
_cell.length_b   1.000
_cell.length_c   1.000
_cell.angle_alpha   90.00
_cell.angle_beta   90.00
_cell.angle_gamma   90.00
#
_symmetry.space_group_name_H-M   'P 1'
#
loop_
_entity.id
_entity.type
_entity.pdbx_description
1 polymer ?
#
loop_
_entity_poly.entity_id
_entity_poly.type
_entity_poly.pdbx_seq_one_letter_code
_entity_poly.pdbx_strand_id
1 'polypeptide(L)'
;MARASYKSAMLFSIVLLFLLSISMSESSWNWTNSALICSKIYGANIGDTCFSIMQQFSVTSEAFTTLNPNINCDKMFVGEWICLDGSSI
;
A
#
# COMPACT_ATOMS: atom_id res chain seq x y z
N MET A 1 27.97 47.36 27.19
CA MET A 1 27.86 45.91 27.48
C MET A 1 26.41 45.60 27.83
N ALA A 2 25.59 45.19 26.86
CA ALA A 2 24.17 44.91 27.10
C ALA A 2 24.02 43.52 27.72
N ARG A 3 23.49 43.45 28.95
CA ARG A 3 23.12 42.17 29.59
C ARG A 3 21.87 41.66 28.89
N ALA A 4 22.05 40.82 27.87
CA ALA A 4 20.96 40.08 27.27
C ALA A 4 20.25 39.30 28.37
N SER A 5 18.99 39.65 28.64
CA SER A 5 18.21 39.01 29.68
C SER A 5 17.96 37.56 29.27
N TYR A 6 18.59 36.63 29.99
CA TYR A 6 18.56 35.19 29.76
C TYR A 6 17.14 34.61 29.65
N LYS A 7 16.11 35.35 30.09
CA LYS A 7 14.69 35.04 29.88
C LYS A 7 14.27 35.15 28.42
N SER A 8 14.71 36.20 27.72
CA SER A 8 14.44 36.38 26.29
C SER A 8 15.21 35.36 25.47
N ALA A 9 16.48 35.09 25.84
CA ALA A 9 17.27 34.02 25.24
C ALA A 9 16.64 32.63 25.46
N MET A 10 16.10 32.35 26.66
CA MET A 10 15.33 31.12 26.94
C MET A 10 14.09 30.99 26.07
N LEU A 11 13.31 32.07 25.89
CA LEU A 11 12.12 32.05 25.04
C LEU A 11 12.47 31.79 23.57
N PHE A 12 13.53 32.40 23.05
CA PHE A 12 14.00 32.13 21.68
C PHE A 12 14.50 30.70 21.52
N SER A 13 15.24 30.17 22.50
CA SER A 13 15.70 28.77 22.50
C SER A 13 14.53 27.78 22.55
N ILE A 14 13.48 28.08 23.33
CA ILE A 14 12.27 27.25 23.40
C ILE A 14 11.51 27.27 22.06
N VAL A 15 11.38 28.44 21.43
CA VAL A 15 10.75 28.58 20.10
C VAL A 15 11.54 27.84 19.03
N LEU A 16 12.88 27.91 19.05
CA LEU A 16 13.75 27.16 18.14
C LEU A 16 13.64 25.64 18.31
N LEU A 17 13.52 25.16 19.55
CA LEU A 17 13.32 23.74 19.83
C LEU A 17 11.93 23.25 19.39
N PHE A 18 10.89 24.08 19.54
CA PHE A 18 9.53 23.76 19.11
C PHE A 18 9.40 23.70 17.57
N LEU A 19 10.13 24.55 16.85
CA LEU A 19 10.14 24.56 15.38
C LEU A 19 10.88 23.34 14.79
N LEU A 20 11.89 22.80 15.48
CA LEU A 20 12.60 21.60 15.05
C LEU A 20 11.77 20.32 15.19
N SER A 21 10.84 20.25 16.16
CA SER A 21 9.93 19.11 16.31
C SER A 21 8.84 18.99 15.24
N ILE A 22 8.55 20.06 14.48
CA ILE A 22 7.55 20.01 13.38
C ILE A 22 8.07 19.20 12.17
N SER A 23 9.36 18.82 12.17
CA SER A 23 9.96 17.98 11.13
C SER A 23 9.83 16.48 11.36
N MET A 24 9.04 16.03 12.34
CA MET A 24 8.62 14.63 12.40
C MET A 24 7.57 14.41 11.32
N SER A 25 8.06 14.07 10.13
CA SER A 25 7.28 13.47 9.06
C SER A 25 6.39 12.39 9.65
N GLU A 26 5.08 12.59 9.62
CA GLU A 26 4.08 11.52 9.75
C GLU A 26 4.13 10.63 8.50
N SER A 27 5.31 10.06 8.24
CA SER A 27 5.38 8.87 7.42
C SER A 27 5.24 7.70 8.38
N SER A 28 3.99 7.22 8.46
CA SER A 28 3.64 5.81 8.57
C SER A 28 3.38 5.26 9.98
N TRP A 29 2.42 4.36 10.24
CA TRP A 29 1.36 3.74 9.45
C TRP A 29 0.18 3.45 10.41
N ASN A 30 -1.08 3.81 10.08
CA ASN A 30 -2.16 2.91 10.49
C ASN A 30 -2.27 1.83 9.41
N TRP A 31 -1.38 0.84 9.48
CA TRP A 31 -1.43 -0.31 8.59
C TRP A 31 -2.43 -1.31 9.17
N THR A 32 -3.73 -1.02 9.06
CA THR A 32 -4.65 -2.13 8.78
C THR A 32 -4.34 -2.52 7.36
N ASN A 33 -3.29 -3.32 7.20
CA ASN A 33 -2.95 -3.99 5.96
C ASN A 33 -4.19 -4.81 5.75
N SER A 34 -5.09 -4.32 4.90
CA SER A 34 -6.26 -5.07 4.52
C SER A 34 -5.73 -6.23 3.73
N ALA A 35 -5.28 -7.23 4.48
CA ALA A 35 -4.55 -8.35 3.98
C ALA A 35 -5.59 -9.10 3.17
N LEU A 36 -5.41 -9.04 1.85
CA LEU A 36 -6.28 -9.76 0.96
C LEU A 36 -6.07 -11.26 1.24
N ILE A 37 -7.08 -11.89 1.82
CA ILE A 37 -7.12 -13.34 1.96
C ILE A 37 -7.78 -13.89 0.70
N CYS A 38 -7.01 -14.61 -0.10
CA CYS A 38 -7.55 -15.30 -1.26
C CYS A 38 -8.23 -16.60 -0.82
N SER A 39 -9.54 -16.70 -1.05
CA SER A 39 -10.33 -17.91 -0.75
C SER A 39 -10.35 -18.90 -1.91
N LYS A 40 -10.15 -18.41 -3.15
CA LYS A 40 -10.10 -19.23 -4.36
C LYS A 40 -8.92 -18.85 -5.24
N ILE A 41 -7.98 -19.79 -5.38
CA ILE A 41 -6.75 -19.61 -6.16
C ILE A 41 -6.78 -20.52 -7.39
N TYR A 42 -6.31 -20.01 -8.52
CA TYR A 42 -6.10 -20.74 -9.75
C TYR A 42 -4.65 -20.61 -10.21
N GLY A 43 -4.03 -21.71 -10.64
CA GLY A 43 -2.72 -21.67 -11.27
C GLY A 43 -2.88 -21.59 -12.79
N ALA A 44 -2.32 -20.57 -13.42
CA ALA A 44 -2.40 -20.37 -14.86
C ALA A 44 -1.86 -21.59 -15.64
N ASN A 45 -2.59 -22.03 -16.65
CA ASN A 45 -2.22 -23.13 -17.54
C ASN A 45 -1.76 -22.62 -18.91
N ILE A 46 -1.24 -23.54 -19.72
CA ILE A 46 -0.82 -23.22 -21.08
C ILE A 46 -1.99 -22.72 -21.93
N GLY A 47 -1.79 -21.57 -22.59
CA GLY A 47 -2.82 -20.93 -23.42
C GLY A 47 -3.80 -20.03 -22.66
N ASP A 48 -3.69 -19.93 -21.33
CA ASP A 48 -4.49 -18.98 -20.57
C ASP A 48 -4.09 -17.52 -20.83
N THR A 49 -5.08 -16.65 -20.73
CA THR A 49 -4.93 -15.19 -20.67
C THR A 49 -5.76 -14.68 -19.48
N CYS A 50 -5.49 -13.47 -18.98
CA CYS A 50 -6.37 -12.88 -17.98
C CYS A 50 -7.85 -12.87 -18.45
N PHE A 51 -8.10 -12.58 -19.72
CA PHE A 51 -9.45 -12.55 -20.28
C PHE A 51 -10.13 -13.93 -20.28
N SER A 52 -9.43 -14.97 -20.73
CA SER A 52 -10.01 -16.32 -20.77
C SER A 52 -10.31 -16.84 -19.37
N ILE A 53 -9.44 -16.55 -18.39
CA ILE A 53 -9.64 -16.92 -16.98
C ILE A 53 -10.85 -16.15 -16.41
N MET A 54 -10.90 -14.83 -16.58
CA MET A 54 -12.04 -14.02 -16.13
C MET A 54 -13.36 -14.53 -16.72
N GLN A 55 -13.39 -14.86 -18.01
CA GLN A 55 -14.57 -15.39 -18.67
C GLN A 55 -14.95 -16.80 -18.18
N GLN A 56 -13.97 -17.68 -18.01
CA GLN A 56 -14.18 -19.05 -17.53
C GLN A 56 -14.74 -19.09 -16.11
N PHE A 57 -14.25 -18.21 -15.23
CA PHE A 57 -14.64 -18.17 -13.82
C PHE A 57 -15.69 -17.12 -13.51
N SER A 58 -16.21 -16.43 -14.52
CA SER A 58 -17.19 -15.34 -14.37
C SER A 58 -16.73 -14.24 -13.38
N VAL A 59 -15.44 -13.91 -13.42
CA VAL A 59 -14.83 -12.84 -12.60
C VAL A 59 -14.81 -11.54 -13.40
N THR A 60 -15.25 -10.43 -12.81
CA THR A 60 -15.22 -9.12 -13.48
C THR A 60 -13.79 -8.57 -13.54
N SER A 61 -13.50 -7.71 -14.52
CA SER A 61 -12.18 -7.07 -14.63
C SER A 61 -11.81 -6.24 -13.39
N GLU A 62 -12.79 -5.60 -12.78
CA GLU A 62 -12.61 -4.82 -11.55
C GLU A 62 -12.24 -5.72 -10.36
N ALA A 63 -12.97 -6.82 -10.18
CA ALA A 63 -12.65 -7.79 -9.13
C ALA A 63 -11.28 -8.43 -9.37
N PHE A 64 -10.98 -8.84 -10.61
CA PHE A 64 -9.69 -9.46 -10.95
C PHE A 64 -8.51 -8.54 -10.63
N THR A 65 -8.56 -7.28 -11.05
CA THR A 65 -7.47 -6.31 -10.81
C THR A 65 -7.33 -5.94 -9.33
N THR A 66 -8.44 -5.87 -8.61
CA THR A 66 -8.45 -5.62 -7.15
C THR A 66 -7.81 -6.79 -6.39
N LEU A 67 -8.12 -8.02 -6.76
CA LEU A 67 -7.58 -9.24 -6.14
C LEU A 67 -6.13 -9.51 -6.55
N ASN A 68 -5.70 -9.01 -7.71
CA ASN A 68 -4.39 -9.33 -8.29
C ASN A 68 -3.62 -8.07 -8.72
N PRO A 69 -3.33 -7.14 -7.81
CA PRO A 69 -2.67 -5.88 -8.15
C PRO A 69 -1.25 -6.05 -8.70
N ASN A 70 -0.66 -7.24 -8.53
CA ASN A 70 0.70 -7.55 -8.98
C ASN A 70 0.74 -8.27 -10.35
N ILE A 71 -0.40 -8.64 -10.93
CA ILE A 71 -0.45 -9.37 -12.19
C ILE A 71 -0.40 -8.39 -13.36
N ASN A 72 0.51 -8.65 -14.30
CA ASN A 72 0.54 -7.98 -15.59
C ASN A 72 0.05 -8.95 -16.68
N CYS A 73 -1.13 -8.67 -17.22
CA CYS A 73 -1.79 -9.55 -18.21
C CYS A 73 -1.01 -9.73 -19.52
N ASP A 74 -0.12 -8.80 -19.89
CA ASP A 74 0.73 -8.93 -21.08
C ASP A 74 1.94 -9.83 -20.84
N LYS A 75 2.23 -10.16 -19.57
CA LYS A 75 3.40 -10.94 -19.15
C LYS A 75 3.02 -12.15 -18.27
N MET A 76 1.74 -12.54 -18.30
CA MET A 76 1.25 -13.67 -17.52
C MET A 76 1.94 -14.96 -17.96
N PHE A 77 2.30 -15.82 -17.02
CA PHE A 77 3.04 -17.06 -17.30
C PHE A 77 2.37 -18.29 -16.69
N VAL A 78 2.68 -19.47 -17.25
CA VAL A 78 2.17 -20.75 -16.76
C VAL A 78 2.68 -21.00 -15.34
N GLY A 79 1.76 -21.37 -14.44
CA GLY A 79 2.02 -21.57 -13.03
C GLY A 79 1.89 -20.31 -12.16
N GLU A 80 1.56 -19.15 -12.75
CA GLU A 80 1.25 -17.95 -11.99
C GLU A 80 -0.03 -18.16 -11.15
N TRP A 81 0.04 -17.78 -9.87
CA TRP A 81 -1.08 -17.91 -8.95
C TRP A 81 -2.01 -16.70 -9.05
N ILE A 82 -3.28 -16.97 -9.36
CA ILE A 82 -4.31 -15.99 -9.62
C ILE A 82 -5.40 -16.13 -8.57
N CYS A 83 -5.70 -15.03 -7.90
CA CYS A 83 -6.80 -14.96 -6.96
C CYS A 83 -8.12 -14.66 -7.68
N LEU A 84 -9.10 -15.56 -7.55
CA LEU A 84 -10.40 -15.45 -8.20
C LEU A 84 -11.50 -14.98 -7.24
N ASP A 85 -11.30 -15.15 -5.94
CA ASP A 85 -12.21 -14.72 -4.88
C ASP A 85 -11.43 -14.52 -3.58
N GLY A 86 -11.84 -13.56 -2.77
CA GLY A 86 -11.16 -13.20 -1.53
C GLY A 86 -11.74 -11.97 -0.84
N SER A 87 -11.26 -11.71 0.37
CA SER A 87 -11.71 -10.59 1.19
C SER A 87 -10.53 -9.90 1.87
N SER A 88 -10.63 -8.59 2.04
CA SER A 88 -9.77 -7.83 2.93
C SER A 88 -10.23 -7.99 4.37
N ILE A 89 -9.29 -8.29 5.27
CA ILE A 89 -9.51 -8.21 6.73
C ILE A 89 -9.17 -6.83 7.31
#